data_AF-A0AAD7QXS4-F1
#
_entry.id   AF-A0AAD7QXS4-F1
#
_cell.length_a   1.000
_cell.length_b   1.000
_cell.length_c   1.000
_cell.angle_alpha   90.00
_cell.angle_beta   90.00
_cell.angle_gamma   90.00
#
_symmetry.space_group_name_H-M   'P 1'
#
loop_
_entity.id
_entity.type
_entity.pdbx_description
1 polymer ?
#
loop_
_entity_poly.entity_id
_entity_poly.type
_entity_poly.pdbx_seq_one_letter_code
_entity_poly.pdbx_strand_id
1 'polypeptide(L)'
;MSQVTASQLQSQLQSQQQHQAQVQAQLQAQQQQLHLQAHLQAQQQSRASSATGSTSNDDETKIYTWILELMQGPSREQALLELSKKREQFDDLALILWHSYGVMATLLQEIVGVYPALSPPTLTSTASNRVCNALALLQCVASHNETRNLFLNAHIPLFLYPFLNTTSKTRPFEYLRLTSLGVIGALVKNDSSDVINFLLSTEIIPLCLRIMESGSELSKTVAIFIVQKILLDDTGLAYICQTYERFYAVGTVLGNMVAQLVEQQTLRLLKHVVRCYLRLSDNPRAREALRQCLPEPLRDATFSLALRDDATTKRCLTQLLVNLADNYD
;
A
#
# COMPACT_ATOMS: atom_id res chain seq x y z
N MET A 1 -58.61 21.85 -20.23
CA MET A 1 -57.97 22.47 -19.05
C MET A 1 -57.09 21.47 -18.26
N SER A 2 -56.60 20.38 -18.87
CA SER A 2 -55.98 19.26 -18.12
C SER A 2 -54.49 19.02 -18.43
N GLN A 3 -53.93 19.69 -19.46
CA GLN A 3 -52.51 19.53 -19.84
C GLN A 3 -51.59 20.58 -19.20
N VAL A 4 -52.10 21.76 -18.84
CA VAL A 4 -51.31 22.87 -18.26
C VAL A 4 -50.92 22.58 -16.81
N THR A 5 -51.73 21.82 -16.08
CA THR A 5 -51.50 21.43 -14.68
C THR A 5 -50.41 20.37 -14.53
N ALA A 6 -50.25 19.46 -15.50
CA ALA A 6 -49.23 18.41 -15.45
C ALA A 6 -47.81 18.97 -15.65
N SER A 7 -47.63 19.91 -16.58
CA SER A 7 -46.34 20.57 -16.82
C SER A 7 -45.86 21.43 -15.65
N GLN A 8 -46.78 22.06 -14.91
CA GLN A 8 -46.44 22.85 -13.72
C GLN A 8 -46.06 21.96 -12.53
N LEU A 9 -46.69 20.80 -12.37
CA LEU A 9 -46.34 19.85 -11.31
C LEU A 9 -44.96 19.23 -11.55
N GLN A 10 -44.63 18.95 -12.81
CA GLN A 10 -43.35 18.34 -13.18
C GLN A 10 -42.17 19.31 -13.02
N SER A 11 -42.37 20.61 -13.30
CA SER A 11 -41.33 21.62 -13.06
C SER A 11 -41.08 21.87 -11.56
N GLN A 12 -42.13 21.79 -10.72
CA GLN A 12 -41.99 21.86 -9.27
C GLN A 12 -41.26 20.66 -8.68
N LEU A 13 -41.53 19.44 -9.17
CA LEU A 13 -40.81 18.24 -8.73
C LEU A 13 -39.31 18.28 -9.11
N GLN A 14 -38.99 18.80 -10.29
CA GLN A 14 -37.60 18.96 -10.73
C GLN A 14 -36.84 20.02 -9.92
N SER A 15 -37.47 21.14 -9.59
CA SER A 15 -36.82 22.17 -8.75
C SER A 15 -36.60 21.67 -7.33
N GLN A 16 -37.54 20.87 -6.79
CA GLN A 16 -37.41 20.29 -5.45
C GLN A 16 -36.30 19.24 -5.38
N GLN A 17 -36.15 18.39 -6.42
CA GLN A 17 -35.02 17.44 -6.49
C GLN A 17 -33.66 18.13 -6.65
N GLN A 18 -33.57 19.19 -7.46
CA GLN A 18 -32.33 19.97 -7.58
C GLN A 18 -31.94 20.66 -6.27
N HIS A 19 -32.92 21.19 -5.54
CA HIS A 19 -32.67 21.81 -4.24
C HIS A 19 -32.20 20.79 -3.20
N GLN A 20 -32.79 19.59 -3.20
CA GLN A 20 -32.40 18.51 -2.30
C GLN A 20 -30.98 17.99 -2.60
N ALA A 21 -30.61 17.87 -3.88
CA ALA A 21 -29.25 17.50 -4.29
C ALA A 21 -28.20 18.57 -3.90
N GLN A 22 -28.55 19.85 -4.01
CA GLN A 22 -27.67 20.96 -3.59
C GLN A 22 -27.43 20.97 -2.07
N VAL A 23 -28.48 20.74 -1.28
CA VAL A 23 -28.37 20.67 0.19
C VAL A 23 -27.51 19.47 0.61
N GLN A 24 -27.64 18.33 -0.07
CA GLN A 24 -26.82 17.14 0.21
C GLN A 24 -25.34 17.35 -0.13
N ALA A 25 -25.05 18.03 -1.25
CA ALA A 25 -23.69 18.40 -1.63
C ALA A 25 -23.05 19.40 -0.64
N GLN A 26 -23.83 20.37 -0.14
CA GLN A 26 -23.36 21.29 0.90
C GLN A 26 -23.07 20.59 2.23
N LEU A 27 -23.91 19.64 2.65
CA LEU A 27 -23.67 18.84 3.86
C LEU A 27 -22.41 17.97 3.75
N GLN A 28 -22.14 17.39 2.58
CA GLN A 28 -20.91 16.63 2.34
C GLN A 28 -19.66 17.52 2.33
N ALA A 29 -19.74 18.71 1.71
CA ALA A 29 -18.65 19.67 1.72
C ALA A 29 -18.34 20.18 3.15
N GLN A 30 -19.38 20.39 3.97
CA GLN A 30 -19.22 20.81 5.36
C GLN A 30 -18.62 19.70 6.25
N GLN A 31 -18.99 18.44 6.03
CA GLN A 31 -18.34 17.30 6.71
C GLN A 31 -16.86 17.13 6.30
N GLN A 32 -16.52 17.35 5.03
CA GLN A 32 -15.12 17.34 4.58
C GLN A 32 -14.31 18.47 5.21
N GLN A 33 -14.89 19.67 5.34
CA GLN A 33 -14.23 20.78 6.03
C GLN A 33 -14.00 20.50 7.51
N LEU A 34 -14.98 19.92 8.22
CA LEU A 34 -14.83 19.53 9.63
C LEU A 34 -13.73 18.47 9.82
N HIS A 35 -13.59 17.50 8.91
CA HIS A 35 -12.50 16.53 8.96
C HIS A 35 -11.12 17.16 8.68
N LEU A 36 -11.04 18.09 7.73
CA LEU A 36 -9.80 18.79 7.44
C LEU A 36 -9.39 19.72 8.60
N GLN A 37 -10.37 20.32 9.27
CA GLN A 37 -10.15 21.18 10.43
C GLN A 37 -9.75 20.38 11.67
N ALA A 38 -10.29 19.17 11.88
CA ALA A 38 -9.83 18.23 12.90
C ALA A 38 -8.38 17.76 12.64
N HIS A 39 -8.00 17.56 11.36
CA HIS A 39 -6.64 17.18 10.99
C HIS A 39 -5.64 18.35 11.17
N LEU A 40 -6.06 19.58 10.84
CA LEU A 40 -5.26 20.79 11.06
C LEU A 40 -5.12 21.16 12.54
N GLN A 41 -6.14 20.90 13.37
CA GLN A 41 -6.05 21.07 14.83
C GLN A 41 -5.10 20.03 15.47
N ALA A 42 -5.11 18.79 15.00
CA ALA A 42 -4.11 17.78 15.40
C ALA A 42 -2.67 18.17 14.98
N GLN A 43 -2.51 18.88 13.86
CA GLN A 43 -1.23 19.42 13.40
C GLN A 43 -0.80 20.72 14.09
N GLN A 44 -1.73 21.54 14.59
CA GLN A 44 -1.41 22.76 15.34
C GLN A 44 -1.07 22.49 16.81
N GLN A 45 -1.67 21.47 17.44
CA GLN A 45 -1.26 21.02 18.77
C GLN A 45 0.16 20.45 18.81
N SER A 46 0.69 19.98 17.67
CA SER A 46 2.09 19.54 17.54
C SER A 46 3.09 20.68 17.24
N ARG A 47 2.62 21.88 16.84
CA ARG A 47 3.48 23.07 16.63
C ARG A 47 3.61 23.98 17.85
N ALA A 48 2.71 23.91 18.82
CA ALA A 48 2.81 24.71 20.04
C ALA A 48 3.85 24.18 21.04
N SER A 49 4.41 22.98 20.82
CA SER A 49 5.41 22.35 21.69
C SER A 49 6.87 22.69 21.32
N SER A 50 7.11 23.40 20.22
CA SER A 50 8.47 23.66 19.70
C SER A 50 9.14 24.90 20.30
N ALA A 51 8.93 25.16 21.59
CA ALA A 51 9.57 26.24 22.32
C ALA A 51 9.96 25.79 23.74
N THR A 52 10.90 24.85 23.84
CA THR A 52 11.73 24.63 25.05
C THR A 52 12.82 23.62 24.71
N GLY A 53 14.09 24.06 24.71
CA GLY A 53 15.27 23.26 24.38
C GLY A 53 15.69 22.26 25.47
N SER A 54 14.76 21.44 25.96
CA SER A 54 15.00 20.43 27.01
C SER A 54 14.25 19.11 26.80
N THR A 55 13.69 18.87 25.61
CA THR A 55 12.71 17.79 25.35
C THR A 55 13.31 16.44 24.93
N SER A 56 14.58 16.36 24.54
CA SER A 56 15.15 15.11 24.00
C SER A 56 15.27 14.00 25.05
N ASN A 57 15.68 14.32 26.28
CA ASN A 57 15.93 13.34 27.34
C ASN A 57 14.63 12.74 27.93
N ASP A 58 13.59 13.56 28.06
CA ASP A 58 12.30 13.13 28.59
C ASP A 58 11.57 12.20 27.60
N ASP A 59 11.69 12.46 26.30
CA ASP A 59 11.08 11.62 25.27
C ASP A 59 11.80 10.27 25.13
N GLU A 60 13.12 10.23 25.26
CA GLU A 60 13.88 8.98 25.29
C GLU A 60 13.52 8.12 26.51
N THR A 61 13.39 8.73 27.69
CA THR A 61 12.98 8.05 28.92
C THR A 61 11.59 7.41 28.78
N LYS A 62 10.65 8.10 28.11
CA LYS A 62 9.32 7.54 27.82
C LYS A 62 9.38 6.36 26.87
N ILE A 63 10.23 6.39 25.84
CA ILE A 63 10.42 5.26 24.92
C ILE A 63 10.84 4.01 25.69
N TYR A 64 11.87 4.11 26.54
CA TYR A 64 12.30 2.96 27.36
C TYR A 64 11.19 2.45 28.29
N THR A 65 10.40 3.36 28.86
CA THR A 65 9.25 3.00 29.69
C THR A 65 8.22 2.21 28.89
N TRP A 66 7.86 2.65 27.69
CA TRP A 66 6.93 1.91 26.82
C TRP A 66 7.50 0.58 26.33
N ILE A 67 8.81 0.47 26.12
CA ILE A 67 9.46 -0.80 25.79
C ILE A 67 9.32 -1.80 26.94
N LEU A 68 9.47 -1.37 28.19
CA LEU A 68 9.24 -2.21 29.36
C LEU A 68 7.76 -2.61 29.50
N GLU A 69 6.85 -1.66 29.29
CA GLU A 69 5.40 -1.92 29.31
C GLU A 69 4.96 -2.89 28.21
N LEU A 70 5.58 -2.82 27.03
CA LEU A 70 5.32 -3.75 25.93
C LEU A 70 5.58 -5.20 26.36
N MET A 71 6.69 -5.44 27.06
CA MET A 71 7.10 -6.79 27.46
C MET A 71 6.23 -7.38 28.57
N GLN A 72 6.10 -6.66 29.70
CA GLN A 72 5.55 -7.22 30.94
C GLN A 72 4.45 -6.34 31.56
N GLY A 73 4.08 -5.22 30.91
CA GLY A 73 3.12 -4.28 31.45
C GLY A 73 1.65 -4.67 31.19
N PRO A 74 0.73 -4.30 32.09
CA PRO A 74 -0.71 -4.41 31.85
C PRO A 74 -1.19 -3.48 30.72
N SER A 75 -0.39 -2.48 30.34
CA SER A 75 -0.66 -1.42 29.36
C SER A 75 -0.06 -1.69 27.97
N ARG A 76 0.22 -2.96 27.62
CA ARG A 76 0.85 -3.33 26.34
C ARG A 76 0.22 -2.67 25.11
N GLU A 77 -1.11 -2.64 25.03
CA GLU A 77 -1.84 -2.04 23.91
C GLU A 77 -1.57 -0.54 23.77
N GLN A 78 -1.48 0.17 24.89
CA GLN A 78 -1.16 1.59 24.92
C GLN A 78 0.32 1.83 24.54
N ALA A 79 1.24 1.00 25.04
CA ALA A 79 2.64 1.05 24.67
C ALA A 79 2.85 0.84 23.16
N LEU A 80 2.18 -0.15 22.56
CA LEU A 80 2.18 -0.36 21.11
C LEU A 80 1.72 0.89 20.34
N LEU A 81 0.63 1.51 20.78
CA LEU A 81 0.08 2.72 20.16
C LEU A 81 1.09 3.87 20.22
N GLU A 82 1.63 4.19 21.40
CA GLU A 82 2.53 5.33 21.56
C GLU A 82 3.88 5.12 20.85
N LEU A 83 4.46 3.93 20.94
CA LEU A 83 5.67 3.58 20.18
C LEU A 83 5.44 3.70 18.67
N SER A 84 4.29 3.24 18.16
CA SER A 84 3.98 3.29 16.73
C SER A 84 3.89 4.74 16.20
N LYS A 85 3.42 5.68 17.03
CA LYS A 85 3.37 7.12 16.69
C LYS A 85 4.76 7.76 16.68
N LYS A 86 5.69 7.27 17.51
CA LYS A 86 7.05 7.80 17.65
C LYS A 86 8.04 7.25 16.62
N ARG A 87 7.65 6.26 15.81
CA ARG A 87 8.53 5.58 14.84
C ARG A 87 9.22 6.49 13.81
N GLU A 88 8.66 7.66 13.51
CA GLU A 88 9.22 8.63 12.54
C GLU A 88 10.01 9.76 13.23
N GLN A 89 9.92 9.86 14.56
CA GLN A 89 10.55 10.93 15.34
C GLN A 89 11.84 10.49 16.02
N PHE A 90 12.09 9.19 16.09
CA PHE A 90 13.22 8.62 16.81
C PHE A 90 13.93 7.59 15.93
N ASP A 91 15.04 8.02 15.32
CA ASP A 91 15.77 7.25 14.30
C ASP A 91 16.30 5.92 14.85
N ASP A 92 16.73 5.90 16.12
CA ASP A 92 17.29 4.71 16.78
C ASP A 92 16.22 3.73 17.29
N LEU A 93 14.92 3.99 17.06
CA LEU A 93 13.85 3.15 17.60
C LEU A 93 13.97 1.71 17.09
N ALA A 94 14.35 1.54 15.82
CA ALA A 94 14.54 0.22 15.21
C ALA A 94 15.62 -0.59 15.95
N LEU A 95 16.74 0.06 16.32
CA LEU A 95 17.82 -0.57 17.07
C LEU A 95 17.36 -0.96 18.47
N ILE A 96 16.67 -0.06 19.17
CA ILE A 96 16.12 -0.34 20.51
C ILE A 96 15.15 -1.52 20.44
N LEU A 97 14.21 -1.52 19.50
CA LEU A 97 13.23 -2.60 19.34
C LEU A 97 13.90 -3.96 19.09
N TRP A 98 14.95 -3.98 18.26
CA TRP A 98 15.64 -5.20 17.91
C TRP A 98 16.51 -5.75 19.04
N HIS A 99 17.30 -4.89 19.68
CA HIS A 99 18.29 -5.29 20.68
C HIS A 99 17.74 -5.38 22.10
N SER A 100 16.55 -4.83 22.36
CA SER A 100 15.86 -5.03 23.64
C SER A 100 15.39 -6.47 23.76
N TYR A 101 15.77 -7.12 24.86
CA TYR A 101 15.44 -8.52 25.14
C TYR A 101 13.92 -8.75 25.01
N GLY A 102 13.51 -9.81 24.31
CA GLY A 102 12.10 -10.23 24.24
C GLY A 102 11.11 -9.33 23.48
N VAL A 103 11.51 -8.14 23.01
CA VAL A 103 10.62 -7.23 22.26
C VAL A 103 10.16 -7.84 20.94
N MET A 104 11.07 -8.34 20.12
CA MET A 104 10.72 -8.98 18.84
C MET A 104 9.81 -10.20 19.02
N ALA A 105 10.04 -11.01 20.07
CA ALA A 105 9.17 -12.14 20.40
C ALA A 105 7.76 -11.68 20.81
N THR A 106 7.66 -10.57 21.54
CA THR A 106 6.38 -9.96 21.93
C THR A 106 5.62 -9.44 20.71
N LEU A 107 6.29 -8.76 19.77
CA LEU A 107 5.67 -8.31 18.52
C LEU A 107 5.18 -9.48 17.66
N LEU A 108 5.94 -10.58 17.59
CA LEU A 108 5.50 -11.81 16.93
C LEU A 108 4.30 -12.45 17.64
N GLN A 109 4.24 -12.40 18.97
CA GLN A 109 3.09 -12.88 19.73
C GLN A 109 1.81 -12.11 19.38
N GLU A 110 1.89 -10.78 19.19
CA GLU A 110 0.76 -9.96 18.74
C GLU A 110 0.27 -10.35 17.33
N ILE A 111 1.18 -10.77 16.44
CA ILE A 111 0.82 -11.29 15.11
C ILE A 111 0.11 -12.65 15.22
N VAL A 112 0.74 -13.61 15.90
CA VAL A 112 0.23 -15.00 15.98
C VAL A 112 -1.09 -15.04 16.75
N GLY A 113 -1.29 -14.17 17.74
CA GLY A 113 -2.54 -14.04 18.48
C GLY A 113 -3.75 -13.70 17.62
N VAL A 114 -3.54 -13.13 16.43
CA VAL A 114 -4.61 -12.79 15.48
C VAL A 114 -4.95 -13.95 14.53
N TYR A 115 -4.09 -14.96 14.37
CA TYR A 115 -4.29 -16.05 13.42
C TYR A 115 -5.63 -16.80 13.56
N PRO A 116 -6.12 -17.11 14.78
CA PRO A 116 -7.41 -17.78 14.94
C PRO A 116 -8.61 -16.98 14.42
N ALA A 117 -8.48 -15.64 14.33
CA ALA A 117 -9.53 -14.75 13.84
C ALA A 117 -9.49 -14.50 12.32
N LEU A 118 -8.52 -15.12 11.61
CA LEU A 118 -8.41 -15.01 10.14
C LEU A 118 -9.36 -15.97 9.42
N SER A 119 -9.54 -17.18 9.98
CA SER A 119 -10.42 -18.22 9.42
C SER A 119 -11.08 -19.01 10.56
N PRO A 120 -12.39 -18.84 10.81
CA PRO A 120 -13.33 -17.94 10.11
C PRO A 120 -12.98 -16.44 10.32
N PRO A 121 -13.41 -15.54 9.41
CA PRO A 121 -12.98 -14.13 9.42
C PRO A 121 -13.72 -13.31 10.49
N THR A 122 -13.35 -13.48 11.76
CA THR A 122 -13.97 -12.85 12.94
C THR A 122 -13.17 -11.67 13.50
N LEU A 123 -12.14 -11.21 12.79
CA LEU A 123 -11.29 -10.10 13.20
C LEU A 123 -12.08 -8.80 13.46
N THR A 124 -11.98 -8.29 14.69
CA THR A 124 -12.60 -7.03 15.11
C THR A 124 -11.74 -5.81 14.76
N SER A 125 -12.36 -4.63 14.72
CA SER A 125 -11.63 -3.37 14.49
C SER A 125 -10.56 -3.10 15.56
N THR A 126 -10.86 -3.36 16.83
CA THR A 126 -9.92 -3.17 17.94
C THR A 126 -8.71 -4.10 17.81
N ALA A 127 -8.95 -5.39 17.55
CA ALA A 127 -7.87 -6.37 17.37
C ALA A 127 -7.00 -6.03 16.14
N SER A 128 -7.62 -5.62 15.03
CA SER A 128 -6.91 -5.17 13.83
C SER A 128 -6.05 -3.94 14.11
N ASN A 129 -6.58 -2.92 14.80
CA ASN A 129 -5.80 -1.73 15.15
C ASN A 129 -4.59 -2.07 16.03
N ARG A 130 -4.79 -2.92 17.04
CA ARG A 130 -3.72 -3.34 17.95
C ARG A 130 -2.58 -4.05 17.22
N VAL A 131 -2.89 -5.06 16.40
CA VAL A 131 -1.84 -5.76 15.64
C VAL A 131 -1.21 -4.85 14.58
N CYS A 132 -1.95 -3.91 13.99
CA CYS A 132 -1.38 -2.95 13.05
C CYS A 132 -0.37 -2.01 13.71
N ASN A 133 -0.54 -1.66 14.99
CA ASN A 133 0.49 -0.93 15.75
C ASN A 133 1.77 -1.76 15.90
N ALA A 134 1.66 -3.07 16.15
CA ALA A 134 2.82 -3.97 16.16
C ALA A 134 3.47 -4.08 14.76
N LEU A 135 2.68 -4.20 13.70
CA LEU A 135 3.16 -4.20 12.31
C LEU A 135 3.88 -2.90 11.94
N ALA A 136 3.41 -1.75 12.44
CA ALA A 136 4.06 -0.45 12.25
C ALA A 136 5.47 -0.40 12.88
N LEU A 137 5.66 -1.04 14.04
CA LEU A 137 6.97 -1.19 14.66
C LEU A 137 7.87 -2.14 13.87
N LEU A 138 7.33 -3.26 13.38
CA LEU A 138 8.09 -4.16 12.49
C LEU A 138 8.47 -3.48 11.17
N GLN A 139 7.63 -2.59 10.65
CA GLN A 139 7.96 -1.76 9.48
C GLN A 139 9.16 -0.85 9.78
N CYS A 140 9.23 -0.26 10.97
CA CYS A 140 10.37 0.54 11.42
C CYS A 140 11.67 -0.31 11.42
N VAL A 141 11.62 -1.50 12.04
CA VAL A 141 12.75 -2.45 12.06
C VAL A 141 13.17 -2.90 10.65
N ALA A 142 12.21 -3.18 9.76
CA ALA A 142 12.48 -3.56 8.38
C ALA A 142 13.09 -2.43 7.54
N SER A 143 12.78 -1.17 7.88
CA SER A 143 13.25 0.01 7.16
C SER A 143 14.67 0.43 7.54
N HIS A 144 15.14 0.09 8.75
CA HIS A 144 16.45 0.53 9.25
C HIS A 144 17.61 -0.32 8.71
N ASN A 145 18.73 0.32 8.37
CA ASN A 145 19.84 -0.33 7.64
C ASN A 145 20.49 -1.48 8.41
N GLU A 146 20.66 -1.34 9.72
CA GLU A 146 21.35 -2.33 10.55
C GLU A 146 20.48 -3.54 10.92
N THR A 147 19.17 -3.33 11.07
CA THR A 147 18.24 -4.37 11.53
C THR A 147 17.56 -5.10 10.38
N ARG A 148 17.53 -4.53 9.17
CA ARG A 148 16.85 -5.11 8.00
C ARG A 148 17.31 -6.53 7.69
N ASN A 149 18.62 -6.75 7.61
CA ASN A 149 19.17 -8.07 7.30
C ASN A 149 18.90 -9.06 8.44
N LEU A 150 18.94 -8.60 9.69
CA LEU A 150 18.60 -9.43 10.84
C LEU A 150 17.12 -9.83 10.80
N PHE A 151 16.24 -8.89 10.46
CA PHE A 151 14.79 -9.10 10.28
C PHE A 151 14.50 -10.11 9.16
N LEU A 152 15.21 -9.99 8.03
CA LEU A 152 15.10 -10.91 6.90
C LEU A 152 15.60 -12.32 7.27
N ASN A 153 16.78 -12.42 7.88
CA ASN A 153 17.39 -13.69 8.29
C ASN A 153 16.59 -14.41 9.38
N ALA A 154 15.85 -13.66 10.21
CA ALA A 154 14.92 -14.20 11.18
C ALA A 154 13.59 -14.71 10.54
N HIS A 155 13.43 -14.59 9.23
CA HIS A 155 12.24 -15.02 8.47
C HIS A 155 10.92 -14.40 8.98
N ILE A 156 10.99 -13.24 9.65
CA ILE A 156 9.82 -12.53 10.18
C ILE A 156 8.77 -12.19 9.10
N PRO A 157 9.14 -11.83 7.84
CA PRO A 157 8.13 -11.58 6.80
C PRO A 157 7.13 -12.72 6.59
N LEU A 158 7.52 -13.98 6.82
CA LEU A 158 6.65 -15.15 6.63
C LEU A 158 5.45 -15.15 7.56
N PHE A 159 5.58 -14.55 8.75
CA PHE A 159 4.47 -14.40 9.70
C PHE A 159 3.38 -13.45 9.18
N LEU A 160 3.65 -12.66 8.14
CA LEU A 160 2.70 -11.72 7.57
C LEU A 160 1.89 -12.31 6.41
N TYR A 161 2.33 -13.44 5.86
CA TYR A 161 1.69 -14.04 4.68
C TYR A 161 0.27 -14.53 4.95
N PRO A 162 -0.05 -15.11 6.13
CA PRO A 162 -1.44 -15.40 6.49
C PRO A 162 -2.35 -14.18 6.40
N PHE A 163 -1.87 -12.98 6.77
CA PHE A 163 -2.63 -11.74 6.65
C PHE A 163 -2.87 -11.34 5.20
N LEU A 164 -1.83 -11.42 4.36
CA LEU A 164 -1.91 -11.12 2.92
C LEU A 164 -2.81 -12.10 2.16
N ASN A 165 -2.94 -13.33 2.64
CA ASN A 165 -3.76 -14.37 2.02
C ASN A 165 -5.27 -14.22 2.30
N THR A 166 -5.66 -13.35 3.23
CA THR A 166 -7.07 -13.11 3.58
C THR A 166 -7.86 -12.47 2.44
N THR A 167 -9.13 -12.83 2.28
CA THR A 167 -10.02 -12.34 1.20
C THR A 167 -11.19 -11.49 1.69
N SER A 168 -11.43 -11.43 3.01
CA SER A 168 -12.51 -10.63 3.59
C SER A 168 -12.30 -9.14 3.28
N LYS A 169 -13.35 -8.47 2.79
CA LYS A 169 -13.34 -7.05 2.40
C LYS A 169 -13.78 -6.10 3.52
N THR A 170 -13.96 -6.59 4.75
CA THR A 170 -14.30 -5.71 5.87
C THR A 170 -13.12 -4.80 6.21
N ARG A 171 -13.43 -3.61 6.75
CA ARG A 171 -12.42 -2.59 7.10
C ARG A 171 -11.25 -3.14 7.95
N PRO A 172 -11.47 -4.00 8.98
CA PRO A 172 -10.38 -4.57 9.77
C PRO A 172 -9.38 -5.40 8.94
N PHE A 173 -9.87 -6.15 7.95
CA PHE A 173 -9.02 -7.00 7.10
C PHE A 173 -8.30 -6.19 6.01
N GLU A 174 -8.96 -5.19 5.40
CA GLU A 174 -8.30 -4.27 4.47
C GLU A 174 -7.15 -3.51 5.15
N TYR A 175 -7.37 -3.02 6.37
CA TYR A 175 -6.34 -2.32 7.13
C TYR A 175 -5.17 -3.25 7.51
N LEU A 176 -5.48 -4.48 7.92
CA LEU A 176 -4.48 -5.51 8.23
C LEU A 176 -3.58 -5.82 7.01
N ARG A 177 -4.19 -6.04 5.83
CA ARG A 177 -3.45 -6.29 4.59
C ARG A 177 -2.59 -5.10 4.18
N LEU A 178 -3.14 -3.89 4.21
CA LEU A 178 -2.41 -2.68 3.85
C LEU A 178 -1.18 -2.48 4.74
N THR A 179 -1.34 -2.65 6.05
CA THR A 179 -0.24 -2.48 7.02
C THR A 179 0.82 -3.57 6.84
N SER A 180 0.39 -4.82 6.59
CA SER A 180 1.30 -5.94 6.30
C SER A 180 2.10 -5.71 5.01
N LEU A 181 1.45 -5.23 3.95
CA LEU A 181 2.13 -4.81 2.71
C LEU A 181 3.11 -3.66 2.96
N GLY A 182 2.82 -2.76 3.90
CA GLY A 182 3.73 -1.69 4.31
C GLY A 182 5.07 -2.20 4.83
N VAL A 183 5.06 -3.29 5.60
CA VAL A 183 6.29 -3.96 6.09
C VAL A 183 7.10 -4.51 4.91
N ILE A 184 6.45 -5.26 4.01
CA ILE A 184 7.13 -5.83 2.82
C ILE A 184 7.63 -4.71 1.89
N GLY A 185 6.84 -3.65 1.71
CA GLY A 185 7.20 -2.46 0.95
C GLY A 185 8.42 -1.74 1.50
N ALA A 186 8.60 -1.71 2.83
CA ALA A 186 9.79 -1.15 3.46
C ALA A 186 11.06 -1.96 3.18
N LEU A 187 10.96 -3.30 3.15
CA LEU A 187 12.09 -4.19 2.84
C LEU A 187 12.61 -3.97 1.41
N VAL A 188 11.71 -3.93 0.43
CA VAL A 188 12.08 -3.79 -0.99
C VAL A 188 12.49 -2.37 -1.39
N LYS A 189 12.36 -1.38 -0.49
CA LYS A 189 12.63 0.02 -0.80
C LYS A 189 14.12 0.30 -1.08
N ASN A 190 15.02 -0.50 -0.49
CA ASN A 190 16.48 -0.30 -0.57
C ASN A 190 17.16 -1.09 -1.69
N ASP A 191 16.38 -1.68 -2.61
CA ASP A 191 16.91 -2.34 -3.81
C ASP A 191 17.96 -3.44 -3.52
N SER A 192 17.82 -4.12 -2.37
CA SER A 192 18.68 -5.24 -1.98
C SER A 192 18.25 -6.51 -2.70
N SER A 193 19.15 -7.09 -3.51
CA SER A 193 18.91 -8.36 -4.19
C SER A 193 18.70 -9.53 -3.23
N ASP A 194 19.28 -9.51 -2.02
CA ASP A 194 19.04 -10.54 -1.01
C ASP A 194 17.58 -10.56 -0.54
N VAL A 195 16.97 -9.38 -0.37
CA VAL A 195 15.54 -9.24 -0.07
C VAL A 195 14.71 -9.78 -1.22
N ILE A 196 15.06 -9.46 -2.47
CA ILE A 196 14.35 -9.96 -3.64
C ILE A 196 14.44 -11.49 -3.71
N ASN A 197 15.63 -12.07 -3.57
CA ASN A 197 15.84 -13.51 -3.59
C ASN A 197 15.02 -14.23 -2.51
N PHE A 198 15.03 -13.70 -1.28
CA PHE A 198 14.18 -14.21 -0.21
C PHE A 198 12.70 -14.21 -0.62
N LEU A 199 12.18 -13.07 -1.08
CA LEU A 199 10.78 -12.91 -1.45
C LEU A 199 10.34 -13.81 -2.62
N LEU A 200 11.25 -14.06 -3.58
CA LEU A 200 11.01 -15.00 -4.68
C LEU A 200 10.92 -16.44 -4.19
N SER A 201 11.79 -16.83 -3.26
CA SER A 201 11.82 -18.19 -2.68
C SER A 201 10.60 -18.51 -1.81
N THR A 202 9.86 -17.49 -1.37
CA THR A 202 8.74 -17.61 -0.43
C THR A 202 7.38 -17.31 -1.08
N GLU A 203 7.30 -17.17 -2.39
CA GLU A 203 6.03 -16.98 -3.13
C GLU A 203 5.27 -15.68 -2.80
N ILE A 204 5.96 -14.53 -2.64
CA ILE A 204 5.26 -13.24 -2.46
C ILE A 204 4.44 -12.82 -3.67
N ILE A 205 4.87 -13.18 -4.89
CA ILE A 205 4.29 -12.71 -6.14
C ILE A 205 2.80 -13.08 -6.26
N PRO A 206 2.38 -14.36 -6.08
CA PRO A 206 0.96 -14.72 -6.08
C PRO A 206 0.10 -13.92 -5.10
N LEU A 207 0.63 -13.61 -3.90
CA LEU A 207 -0.08 -12.81 -2.90
C LEU A 207 -0.26 -11.35 -3.38
N CYS A 208 0.79 -10.74 -3.91
CA CYS A 208 0.72 -9.39 -4.46
C CYS A 208 -0.24 -9.31 -5.67
N LEU A 209 -0.19 -10.28 -6.58
CA LEU A 209 -1.07 -10.31 -7.76
C LEU A 209 -2.56 -10.38 -7.37
N ARG A 210 -2.90 -11.20 -6.38
CA ARG A 210 -4.29 -11.28 -5.87
C ARG A 210 -4.78 -9.96 -5.26
N ILE A 211 -3.91 -9.27 -4.53
CA ILE A 211 -4.23 -7.96 -3.94
C ILE A 211 -4.33 -6.88 -5.02
N MET A 212 -3.44 -6.92 -6.03
CA MET A 212 -3.50 -6.04 -7.20
C MET A 212 -4.81 -6.18 -7.97
N GLU A 213 -5.36 -7.39 -8.04
CA GLU A 213 -6.61 -7.67 -8.73
C GLU A 213 -7.84 -7.15 -7.94
N SER A 214 -7.95 -7.52 -6.65
CA SER A 214 -9.20 -7.40 -5.88
C SER A 214 -9.16 -6.51 -4.63
N GLY A 215 -7.99 -5.97 -4.26
CA GLY A 215 -7.82 -5.15 -3.05
C GLY A 215 -8.33 -3.72 -3.16
N SER A 216 -8.30 -2.98 -2.04
CA SER A 216 -8.49 -1.52 -2.05
C SER A 216 -7.43 -0.79 -2.89
N GLU A 217 -7.74 0.41 -3.38
CA GLU A 217 -6.83 1.22 -4.20
C GLU A 217 -5.45 1.43 -3.54
N LEU A 218 -5.43 1.71 -2.24
CA LEU A 218 -4.19 1.84 -1.47
C LEU A 218 -3.41 0.51 -1.43
N SER A 219 -4.08 -0.61 -1.17
CA SER A 219 -3.44 -1.93 -1.16
C SER A 219 -2.91 -2.33 -2.54
N LYS A 220 -3.67 -2.04 -3.61
CA LYS A 220 -3.22 -2.22 -4.99
C LYS A 220 -1.95 -1.43 -5.27
N THR A 221 -1.89 -0.17 -4.81
CA THR A 221 -0.73 0.71 -5.00
C THR A 221 0.53 0.15 -4.33
N VAL A 222 0.42 -0.34 -3.09
CA VAL A 222 1.58 -0.92 -2.39
C VAL A 222 1.96 -2.28 -3.00
N ALA A 223 0.98 -3.12 -3.36
CA ALA A 223 1.24 -4.42 -3.97
C ALA A 223 1.95 -4.29 -5.34
N ILE A 224 1.49 -3.40 -6.22
CA ILE A 224 2.17 -3.16 -7.50
C ILE A 224 3.54 -2.52 -7.30
N PHE A 225 3.73 -1.68 -6.28
CA PHE A 225 5.05 -1.15 -5.94
C PHE A 225 6.04 -2.27 -5.57
N ILE A 226 5.60 -3.27 -4.79
CA ILE A 226 6.42 -4.44 -4.45
C ILE A 226 6.77 -5.25 -5.70
N VAL A 227 5.77 -5.55 -6.55
CA VAL A 227 6.00 -6.27 -7.82
C VAL A 227 6.93 -5.48 -8.75
N GLN A 228 6.79 -4.16 -8.81
CA GLN A 228 7.68 -3.30 -9.59
C GLN A 228 9.13 -3.39 -9.07
N LYS A 229 9.35 -3.35 -7.75
CA LYS A 229 10.68 -3.49 -7.16
C LYS A 229 11.30 -4.86 -7.46
N ILE A 230 10.51 -5.94 -7.41
CA ILE A 230 10.95 -7.27 -7.85
C ILE A 230 11.35 -7.26 -9.32
N LEU A 231 10.53 -6.68 -10.21
CA LEU A 231 10.84 -6.61 -11.64
C LEU A 231 12.10 -5.77 -11.94
N LEU A 232 12.39 -4.75 -11.15
CA LEU A 232 13.58 -3.91 -11.35
C LEU A 232 14.88 -4.69 -11.11
N ASP A 233 14.88 -5.67 -10.20
CA ASP A 233 16.01 -6.59 -10.00
C ASP A 233 16.12 -7.60 -11.16
N ASP A 234 17.34 -7.87 -11.62
CA ASP A 234 17.56 -8.78 -12.75
C ASP A 234 17.13 -10.22 -12.44
N THR A 235 17.29 -10.67 -11.19
CA THR A 235 16.85 -12.00 -10.75
C THR A 235 15.34 -12.09 -10.72
N GLY A 236 14.67 -11.03 -10.24
CA GLY A 236 13.21 -10.94 -10.24
C GLY A 236 12.61 -10.89 -11.65
N LEU A 237 13.19 -10.11 -12.56
CA LEU A 237 12.79 -10.11 -13.98
C LEU A 237 12.97 -11.50 -14.61
N ALA A 238 14.14 -12.13 -14.41
CA ALA A 238 14.42 -13.46 -14.94
C ALA A 238 13.44 -14.50 -14.38
N TYR A 239 13.10 -14.43 -13.09
CA TYR A 239 12.15 -15.33 -12.44
C TYR A 239 10.74 -15.24 -13.04
N ILE A 240 10.23 -14.02 -13.23
CA ILE A 240 8.89 -13.77 -13.79
C ILE A 240 8.83 -14.22 -15.26
N CYS A 241 9.89 -13.94 -16.02
CA CYS A 241 9.97 -14.29 -17.45
C CYS A 241 10.47 -15.73 -17.70
N GLN A 242 10.71 -16.52 -16.65
CA GLN A 242 11.26 -17.87 -16.78
C GLN A 242 10.29 -18.81 -17.51
N THR A 243 9.01 -18.78 -17.12
CA THR A 243 7.94 -19.62 -17.66
C THR A 243 6.82 -18.76 -18.23
N TYR A 244 6.11 -19.30 -19.23
CA TYR A 244 4.95 -18.63 -19.81
C TYR A 244 3.85 -18.40 -18.76
N GLU A 245 3.63 -19.35 -17.86
CA GLU A 245 2.62 -19.23 -16.79
C GLU A 245 2.87 -18.05 -15.86
N ARG A 246 4.11 -17.85 -15.40
CA ARG A 246 4.46 -16.73 -14.52
C ARG A 246 4.32 -15.39 -15.23
N PHE A 247 4.85 -15.29 -16.45
CA PHE A 247 4.70 -14.08 -17.27
C PHE A 247 3.23 -13.76 -17.51
N TYR A 248 2.42 -14.75 -17.90
CA TYR A 248 1.01 -14.55 -18.20
C TYR A 248 0.21 -14.18 -16.95
N ALA A 249 0.49 -14.79 -15.79
CA ALA A 249 -0.15 -14.40 -14.53
C ALA A 249 0.06 -12.92 -14.18
N VAL A 250 1.29 -12.42 -14.35
CA VAL A 250 1.60 -10.98 -14.16
C VAL A 250 0.93 -10.12 -15.24
N GLY A 251 1.04 -10.54 -16.51
CA GLY A 251 0.48 -9.82 -17.66
C GLY A 251 -1.04 -9.66 -17.60
N THR A 252 -1.78 -10.72 -17.24
CA THR A 252 -3.24 -10.68 -17.10
C THR A 252 -3.66 -9.70 -16.01
N VAL A 253 -3.03 -9.73 -14.84
CA VAL A 253 -3.38 -8.81 -13.74
C VAL A 253 -3.05 -7.36 -14.12
N LEU A 254 -1.90 -7.10 -14.74
CA LEU A 254 -1.57 -5.75 -15.25
C LEU A 254 -2.57 -5.29 -16.32
N GLY A 255 -2.99 -6.17 -17.22
CA GLY A 255 -4.03 -5.89 -18.22
C GLY A 255 -5.37 -5.51 -17.58
N ASN A 256 -5.82 -6.28 -16.60
CA ASN A 256 -7.04 -6.00 -15.83
C ASN A 256 -6.94 -4.64 -15.10
N MET A 257 -5.77 -4.29 -14.58
CA MET A 257 -5.54 -2.97 -13.97
C MET A 257 -5.61 -1.85 -15.00
N VAL A 258 -5.07 -2.03 -16.21
CA VAL A 258 -5.21 -1.04 -17.30
C VAL A 258 -6.68 -0.81 -17.64
N ALA A 259 -7.47 -1.87 -17.77
CA ALA A 259 -8.90 -1.74 -18.05
C ALA A 259 -9.62 -0.91 -16.97
N GLN A 260 -9.33 -1.15 -15.69
CA GLN A 260 -9.89 -0.36 -14.58
C GLN A 260 -9.41 1.10 -14.59
N LEU A 261 -8.17 1.35 -15.02
CA LEU A 261 -7.59 2.69 -15.09
C LEU A 261 -8.22 3.58 -16.16
N VAL A 262 -8.78 2.99 -17.23
CA VAL A 262 -9.52 3.76 -18.25
C VAL A 262 -10.70 4.50 -17.61
N GLU A 263 -11.40 3.84 -16.68
CA GLU A 263 -12.56 4.41 -16.00
C GLU A 263 -12.17 5.33 -14.83
N GLN A 264 -11.20 4.90 -14.01
CA GLN A 264 -10.90 5.56 -12.72
C GLN A 264 -9.82 6.64 -12.82
N GLN A 265 -8.97 6.59 -13.85
CA GLN A 265 -7.90 7.57 -14.11
C GLN A 265 -6.92 7.77 -12.92
N THR A 266 -6.69 6.73 -12.11
CA THR A 266 -5.79 6.77 -10.95
C THR A 266 -4.31 6.81 -11.37
N LEU A 267 -3.74 8.02 -11.45
CA LEU A 267 -2.37 8.27 -11.95
C LEU A 267 -1.26 7.48 -11.22
N ARG A 268 -1.39 7.31 -9.90
CA ARG A 268 -0.38 6.60 -9.11
C ARG A 268 -0.23 5.14 -9.55
N LEU A 269 -1.36 4.47 -9.78
CA LEU A 269 -1.39 3.09 -10.25
C LEU A 269 -0.89 3.01 -11.71
N LEU A 270 -1.34 3.91 -12.58
CA LEU A 270 -0.88 3.97 -13.97
C LEU A 270 0.65 4.06 -14.08
N LYS A 271 1.28 4.91 -13.27
CA LYS A 271 2.73 5.06 -13.20
C LYS A 271 3.45 3.75 -12.88
N HIS A 272 2.94 2.97 -11.92
CA HIS A 272 3.51 1.68 -11.58
C HIS A 272 3.28 0.65 -12.71
N VAL A 273 2.08 0.60 -13.28
CA VAL A 273 1.74 -0.30 -14.40
C VAL A 273 2.65 -0.07 -15.60
N VAL A 274 2.82 1.18 -16.02
CA VAL A 274 3.72 1.54 -17.15
C VAL A 274 5.15 1.11 -16.88
N ARG A 275 5.65 1.28 -15.64
CA ARG A 275 7.01 0.86 -15.27
C ARG A 275 7.18 -0.65 -15.25
N CYS A 276 6.18 -1.40 -14.80
CA CYS A 276 6.20 -2.86 -14.87
C CYS A 276 6.28 -3.34 -16.32
N TYR A 277 5.44 -2.80 -17.22
CA TYR A 277 5.50 -3.15 -18.64
C TYR A 277 6.81 -2.75 -19.30
N LEU A 278 7.32 -1.54 -19.01
CA LEU A 278 8.62 -1.09 -19.51
C LEU A 278 9.72 -2.07 -19.10
N ARG A 279 9.78 -2.45 -17.83
CA ARG A 279 10.79 -3.39 -17.34
C ARG A 279 10.63 -4.80 -17.91
N LEU A 280 9.39 -5.27 -18.09
CA LEU A 280 9.14 -6.54 -18.78
C LEU A 280 9.66 -6.53 -20.23
N SER A 281 9.60 -5.38 -20.91
CA SER A 281 10.11 -5.24 -22.29
C SER A 281 11.65 -5.38 -22.40
N ASP A 282 12.38 -5.31 -21.29
CA ASP A 282 13.83 -5.55 -21.29
C ASP A 282 14.17 -7.04 -21.53
N ASN A 283 13.27 -7.96 -21.18
CA ASN A 283 13.43 -9.38 -21.44
C ASN A 283 12.99 -9.72 -22.88
N PRO A 284 13.84 -10.34 -23.73
CA PRO A 284 13.50 -10.61 -25.13
C PRO A 284 12.25 -11.47 -25.32
N ARG A 285 12.03 -12.49 -24.47
CA ARG A 285 10.85 -13.38 -24.56
C ARG A 285 9.56 -12.66 -24.18
N ALA A 286 9.62 -11.87 -23.11
CA ALA A 286 8.48 -11.06 -22.68
C ALA A 286 8.18 -9.95 -23.69
N ARG A 287 9.19 -9.31 -24.27
CA ARG A 287 9.05 -8.30 -25.34
C ARG A 287 8.26 -8.85 -26.51
N GLU A 288 8.61 -10.04 -27.01
CA GLU A 288 7.87 -10.70 -28.10
C GLU A 288 6.39 -10.91 -27.74
N ALA A 289 6.12 -11.45 -26.55
CA ALA A 289 4.75 -11.65 -26.09
C ALA A 289 3.98 -10.33 -25.95
N LEU A 290 4.62 -9.27 -25.42
CA LEU A 290 4.02 -7.95 -25.26
C LEU A 290 3.65 -7.29 -26.59
N ARG A 291 4.34 -7.60 -27.70
CA ARG A 291 3.91 -7.14 -29.04
C ARG A 291 2.52 -7.64 -29.42
N GLN A 292 2.10 -8.79 -28.88
CA GLN A 292 0.79 -9.38 -29.15
C GLN A 292 -0.24 -9.04 -28.06
N CYS A 293 0.18 -8.91 -26.80
CA CYS A 293 -0.74 -8.81 -25.66
C CYS A 293 -0.71 -7.49 -24.88
N LEU A 294 0.09 -6.49 -25.26
CA LEU A 294 0.06 -5.17 -24.60
C LEU A 294 -1.35 -4.53 -24.77
N PRO A 295 -2.02 -4.12 -23.67
CA PRO A 295 -3.36 -3.52 -23.74
C PRO A 295 -3.45 -2.31 -24.67
N GLU A 296 -4.51 -2.25 -25.47
CA GLU A 296 -4.76 -1.17 -26.44
C GLU A 296 -4.76 0.25 -25.82
N PRO A 297 -5.32 0.49 -24.61
CA PRO A 297 -5.27 1.82 -23.98
C PRO A 297 -3.87 2.35 -23.68
N LEU A 298 -2.84 1.49 -23.67
CA LEU A 298 -1.44 1.90 -23.55
C LEU A 298 -0.78 2.19 -24.90
N ARG A 299 -1.38 1.75 -26.01
CA ARG A 299 -0.89 1.99 -27.38
C ARG A 299 -1.50 3.23 -28.01
N ASP A 300 -2.73 3.56 -27.62
CA ASP A 300 -3.46 4.69 -28.18
C ASP A 300 -3.32 5.97 -27.32
N ALA A 301 -4.17 6.96 -27.60
CA ALA A 301 -4.17 8.24 -26.89
C ALA A 301 -5.01 8.24 -25.59
N THR A 302 -5.50 7.09 -25.10
CA THR A 302 -6.43 7.00 -23.96
C THR A 302 -5.90 7.72 -22.71
N PHE A 303 -4.63 7.50 -22.35
CA PHE A 303 -4.03 8.15 -21.17
C PHE A 303 -3.31 9.47 -21.48
N SER A 304 -3.43 10.02 -22.69
CA SER A 304 -2.70 11.23 -23.10
C SER A 304 -3.00 12.45 -22.22
N LEU A 305 -4.27 12.65 -21.87
CA LEU A 305 -4.72 13.74 -20.99
C LEU A 305 -4.25 13.52 -19.55
N ALA A 306 -4.38 12.28 -19.05
CA ALA A 306 -3.99 11.88 -17.71
C ALA A 306 -2.48 12.04 -17.46
N LEU A 307 -1.66 11.80 -18.49
CA LEU A 307 -0.21 11.88 -18.44
C LEU A 307 0.36 13.25 -18.85
N ARG A 308 -0.49 14.26 -19.11
CA ARG A 308 -0.02 15.58 -19.57
C ARG A 308 1.01 16.19 -18.62
N ASP A 309 0.76 16.07 -17.32
CA ASP A 309 1.54 16.70 -16.26
C ASP A 309 2.54 15.72 -15.59
N ASP A 310 2.61 14.45 -16.04
CA ASP A 310 3.60 13.45 -15.60
C ASP A 310 4.56 13.06 -16.75
N ALA A 311 5.53 13.96 -17.00
CA ALA A 311 6.54 13.78 -18.04
C ALA A 311 7.37 12.49 -17.86
N THR A 312 7.56 12.03 -16.62
CA THR A 312 8.37 10.82 -16.34
C THR A 312 7.64 9.58 -16.83
N THR A 313 6.36 9.43 -16.46
CA THR A 313 5.54 8.29 -16.89
C THR A 313 5.29 8.32 -18.39
N LYS A 314 5.08 9.51 -18.97
CA LYS A 314 4.97 9.69 -20.43
C LYS A 314 6.23 9.22 -21.18
N ARG A 315 7.43 9.56 -20.67
CA ARG A 315 8.70 9.08 -21.24
C ARG A 315 8.82 7.56 -21.13
N CYS A 316 8.45 6.99 -19.98
CA CYS A 316 8.48 5.53 -19.79
C CYS A 316 7.55 4.81 -20.77
N LEU A 317 6.34 5.33 -20.97
CA LEU A 317 5.38 4.76 -21.93
C LEU A 317 5.91 4.86 -23.37
N THR A 318 6.49 6.00 -23.73
CA THR A 318 7.09 6.18 -25.07
C THR A 318 8.23 5.18 -25.29
N GLN A 319 9.13 5.01 -24.30
CA GLN A 319 10.22 4.04 -24.39
C GLN A 319 9.71 2.60 -24.50
N LEU A 320 8.65 2.24 -23.77
CA LEU A 320 8.00 0.94 -23.90
C LEU A 320 7.52 0.70 -25.33
N LEU A 321 6.86 1.67 -25.95
CA LEU A 321 6.39 1.54 -27.33
C LEU A 321 7.54 1.44 -28.33
N VAL A 322 8.64 2.17 -28.12
CA VAL A 322 9.86 2.04 -28.93
C VAL A 322 10.45 0.64 -28.82
N ASN A 323 10.61 0.11 -27.60
CA ASN A 323 11.15 -1.24 -27.37
C ASN A 323 10.33 -2.33 -28.08
N LEU A 324 9.03 -2.11 -28.27
CA LEU A 324 8.13 -3.05 -28.96
C LEU A 324 8.09 -2.84 -30.47
N ALA A 325 8.42 -1.64 -30.96
CA ALA A 325 8.48 -1.31 -32.38
C ALA A 325 9.78 -1.78 -33.05
N ASP A 326 10.87 -1.95 -32.29
CA ASP A 326 12.14 -2.46 -32.81
C ASP A 326 11.98 -3.92 -33.31
N ASN A 327 11.90 -4.06 -34.63
CA ASN A 327 12.10 -5.31 -35.35
C ASN A 327 13.60 -5.54 -35.48
N TYR A 328 14.17 -6.41 -34.64
CA TYR A 328 15.40 -7.09 -35.06
C TYR A 328 14.97 -8.20 -36.02
N ASP A 329 14.96 -7.86 -37.31
CA ASP A 329 15.18 -8.84 -38.39
C ASP A 329 16.65 -9.28 -38.36
#